data_AF-A0AA95M3E3-F1
#
_entry.id   AF-A0AA95M3E3-F1
#
_cell.length_a   1.000
_cell.length_b   1.000
_cell.length_c   1.000
_cell.angle_alpha   90.00
_cell.angle_beta   90.00
_cell.angle_gamma   90.00
#
_symmetry.space_group_name_H-M   'P 1'
#
loop_
_entity.id
_entity.type
_entity.pdbx_description
1 polymer ?
#
loop_
_entity_poly.entity_id
_entity_poly.type
_entity_poly.pdbx_seq_one_letter_code
_entity_poly.pdbx_strand_id
1 'polypeptide(L)'
;MNKIWIGTNWKMTKTIAEGIDFTKGLRQISKAITSNLQLFIIPSHTSLVPIKELTADSDIYLGAQNMHWEDSGAYTGEISPRMLAEIGIDMIELGHSERRQYFNETDAAINKKVHAALNYSMKPLICIGENIEQKKQQISKETLAAQLKVCLQGVSREQAKEVLIAYEPVWAIGEQGIPADAGYLAEIHDFLRHTLEGLFAEIGGDIPILYGGSVNHDNFLEYIDLENVNGLFIGRAAWNIDSFQDILKQLELHLESEASRVL
;
A
#
# COMPACT_ATOMS: atom_id res chain seq x y z
N MET A 1 -12.68 15.31 -3.10
CA MET A 1 -12.49 13.90 -3.50
C MET A 1 -11.25 13.39 -2.79
N ASN A 2 -11.30 12.19 -2.22
CA ASN A 2 -10.12 11.58 -1.61
C ASN A 2 -9.08 11.29 -2.70
N LYS A 3 -7.80 11.35 -2.34
CA LYS A 3 -6.71 11.05 -3.30
C LYS A 3 -6.76 9.58 -3.71
N ILE A 4 -6.43 9.29 -4.96
CA ILE A 4 -6.26 7.92 -5.45
C ILE A 4 -4.79 7.54 -5.29
N TRP A 5 -4.50 6.55 -4.46
CA TRP A 5 -3.11 6.17 -4.14
C TRP A 5 -2.58 5.17 -5.14
N ILE A 6 -1.50 5.52 -5.85
CA ILE A 6 -0.88 4.64 -6.84
C ILE A 6 0.59 4.47 -6.48
N GLY A 7 1.01 3.25 -6.24
CA GLY A 7 2.40 3.02 -5.87
C GLY A 7 2.85 1.60 -6.02
N THR A 8 4.11 1.37 -5.68
CA THR A 8 4.76 0.08 -5.89
C THR A 8 5.73 -0.24 -4.76
N ASN A 9 5.70 -1.50 -4.32
CA ASN A 9 6.74 -2.09 -3.51
C ASN A 9 7.74 -2.80 -4.42
N TRP A 10 8.99 -2.35 -4.39
CA TRP A 10 10.05 -2.93 -5.20
C TRP A 10 10.49 -4.30 -4.70
N LYS A 11 10.13 -4.68 -3.48
CA LYS A 11 10.63 -5.87 -2.78
C LYS A 11 12.16 -5.88 -2.85
N MET A 12 12.75 -7.07 -2.90
CA MET A 12 14.20 -7.25 -3.02
C MET A 12 14.64 -7.31 -4.50
N THR A 13 14.53 -6.19 -5.25
CA THR A 13 14.80 -6.20 -6.71
C THR A 13 15.87 -5.23 -7.21
N LYS A 14 16.02 -4.03 -6.62
CA LYS A 14 16.89 -2.97 -7.17
C LYS A 14 18.12 -2.72 -6.31
N THR A 15 19.24 -2.46 -6.98
CA THR A 15 20.40 -1.79 -6.40
C THR A 15 20.11 -0.30 -6.16
N ILE A 16 21.02 0.40 -5.47
CA ILE A 16 20.91 1.84 -5.23
C ILE A 16 20.89 2.63 -6.54
N ALA A 17 21.76 2.30 -7.50
CA ALA A 17 21.85 3.00 -8.78
C ALA A 17 20.55 2.86 -9.60
N GLU A 18 20.02 1.63 -9.71
CA GLU A 18 18.76 1.38 -10.41
C GLU A 18 17.57 2.08 -9.71
N GLY A 19 17.58 2.15 -8.38
CA GLY A 19 16.56 2.87 -7.62
C GLY A 19 16.60 4.38 -7.85
N ILE A 20 17.81 4.97 -7.93
CA ILE A 20 18.01 6.38 -8.28
C ILE A 20 17.45 6.67 -9.68
N ASP A 21 17.78 5.84 -10.66
CA ASP A 21 17.35 6.04 -12.04
C ASP A 21 15.82 5.90 -12.18
N PHE A 22 15.23 4.89 -11.54
CA PHE A 22 13.77 4.75 -11.46
C PHE A 22 13.11 5.99 -10.85
N THR A 23 13.64 6.47 -9.72
CA THR A 23 13.05 7.61 -8.98
C THR A 23 13.14 8.91 -9.79
N LYS A 24 14.24 9.13 -10.52
CA LYS A 24 14.36 10.28 -11.44
C LYS A 24 13.29 10.25 -12.54
N GLY A 25 13.07 9.08 -13.14
CA GLY A 25 12.01 8.89 -14.13
C GLY A 25 10.63 9.16 -13.53
N LEU A 26 10.34 8.60 -12.36
CA LEU A 26 9.06 8.82 -11.67
C LEU A 26 8.82 10.29 -11.35
N ARG A 27 9.85 11.00 -10.87
CA ARG A 27 9.76 12.45 -10.61
C ARG A 27 9.51 13.27 -11.86
N GLN A 28 9.99 12.83 -13.02
CA GLN A 28 9.67 13.51 -14.28
C GLN A 28 8.21 13.29 -14.65
N ILE A 29 7.71 12.07 -14.49
CA ILE A 29 6.31 11.70 -14.78
C ILE A 29 5.35 12.42 -13.84
N SER A 30 5.66 12.49 -12.54
CA SER A 30 4.78 13.09 -11.53
C SER A 30 4.48 14.56 -11.79
N LYS A 31 5.38 15.29 -12.47
CA LYS A 31 5.17 16.70 -12.86
C LYS A 31 4.09 16.89 -13.92
N ALA A 32 3.75 15.84 -14.65
CA ALA A 32 2.73 15.85 -15.70
C ALA A 32 1.36 15.35 -15.21
N ILE A 33 1.27 14.84 -13.99
CA ILE A 33 0.02 14.40 -13.37
C ILE A 33 -0.71 15.63 -12.83
N THR A 34 -1.95 15.83 -13.26
CA THR A 34 -2.81 16.94 -12.86
C THR A 34 -4.05 16.46 -12.10
N SER A 35 -4.42 15.20 -12.27
CA SER A 35 -5.50 14.55 -11.52
C SER A 35 -5.10 14.30 -10.06
N ASN A 36 -6.04 13.83 -9.24
CA ASN A 36 -5.89 13.70 -7.79
C ASN A 36 -5.14 12.42 -7.36
N LEU A 37 -4.11 12.02 -8.11
CA LEU A 37 -3.28 10.86 -7.79
C LEU A 37 -2.27 11.18 -6.68
N GLN A 38 -2.11 10.26 -5.74
CA GLN A 38 -1.03 10.27 -4.76
C GLN A 38 -0.05 9.16 -5.08
N LEU A 39 1.12 9.54 -5.59
CA LEU A 39 2.16 8.56 -5.91
C LEU A 39 2.93 8.14 -4.65
N PHE A 40 3.33 6.87 -4.59
CA PHE A 40 4.27 6.37 -3.60
C PHE A 40 5.19 5.26 -4.11
N ILE A 41 6.38 5.14 -3.54
CA ILE A 41 7.33 4.04 -3.80
C ILE A 41 7.89 3.47 -2.51
N ILE A 42 8.08 2.15 -2.47
CA ILE A 42 8.60 1.44 -1.30
C ILE A 42 9.85 0.64 -1.69
N PRO A 43 11.05 1.27 -1.69
CA PRO A 43 12.32 0.62 -2.01
C PRO A 43 12.86 -0.22 -0.84
N SER A 44 13.89 -1.04 -1.13
CA SER A 44 14.71 -1.68 -0.10
C SER A 44 15.36 -0.64 0.82
N HIS A 45 15.55 -0.97 2.10
CA HIS A 45 16.14 -0.06 3.10
C HIS A 45 17.49 0.52 2.68
N THR A 46 18.31 -0.23 1.95
CA THR A 46 19.62 0.22 1.44
C THR A 46 19.55 1.43 0.53
N SER A 47 18.39 1.69 -0.07
CA SER A 47 18.20 2.78 -1.05
C SER A 47 17.41 3.96 -0.47
N LEU A 48 16.95 3.92 0.78
CA LEU A 48 16.06 4.95 1.34
C LEU A 48 16.70 6.34 1.37
N VAL A 49 17.92 6.47 1.88
CA VAL A 49 18.63 7.78 1.98
C VAL A 49 18.79 8.46 0.62
N PRO A 50 19.41 7.83 -0.40
CA PRO A 50 19.58 8.48 -1.70
C PRO A 50 18.24 8.73 -2.41
N ILE A 51 17.21 7.92 -2.17
CA ILE A 51 15.88 8.16 -2.75
C ILE A 51 15.18 9.33 -2.05
N LYS A 52 15.34 9.50 -0.74
CA LYS A 52 14.76 10.62 0.00
C LYS A 52 15.26 11.97 -0.52
N GLU A 53 16.54 12.07 -0.85
CA GLU A 53 17.11 13.29 -1.45
C GLU A 53 16.42 13.63 -2.79
N LEU A 54 16.02 12.61 -3.56
CA LEU A 54 15.33 12.79 -4.84
C LEU A 54 13.86 13.14 -4.70
N THR A 55 13.21 12.71 -3.60
CA THR A 55 11.78 12.95 -3.34
C THR A 55 11.50 14.15 -2.42
N ALA A 56 12.52 14.79 -1.84
CA ALA A 56 12.34 15.90 -0.89
C ALA A 56 11.51 17.08 -1.44
N ASP A 57 11.61 17.35 -2.75
CA ASP A 57 10.84 18.41 -3.44
C ASP A 57 9.86 17.80 -4.47
N SER A 58 9.21 16.68 -4.13
CA SER A 58 8.13 16.10 -4.92
C SER A 58 6.96 15.67 -4.05
N ASP A 59 5.80 15.48 -4.68
CA ASP A 59 4.62 14.92 -4.03
C ASP A 59 4.66 13.39 -3.95
N ILE A 60 5.82 12.75 -4.20
CA ILE A 60 5.95 11.29 -4.17
C ILE A 60 6.24 10.85 -2.73
N TYR A 61 5.35 10.05 -2.16
CA TYR A 61 5.57 9.47 -0.84
C TYR A 61 6.64 8.39 -0.90
N LEU A 62 7.62 8.47 0.00
CA LEU A 62 8.63 7.45 0.18
C LEU A 62 8.26 6.55 1.35
N GLY A 63 8.10 5.26 1.07
CA GLY A 63 7.85 4.22 2.07
C GLY A 63 9.06 3.36 2.39
N ALA A 64 9.01 2.63 3.51
CA ALA A 64 9.90 1.50 3.78
C ALA A 64 9.11 0.18 3.84
N GLN A 65 9.79 -0.94 3.56
CA GLN A 65 9.13 -2.26 3.40
C GLN A 65 8.79 -2.97 4.73
N ASN A 66 9.41 -2.54 5.83
CA ASN A 66 9.22 -3.10 7.17
C ASN A 66 9.98 -2.26 8.21
N MET A 67 9.59 -2.39 9.48
CA MET A 67 10.37 -1.94 10.64
C MET A 67 10.06 -2.79 11.87
N HIS A 68 10.90 -2.69 12.90
CA HIS A 68 10.57 -3.16 14.24
C HIS A 68 9.62 -2.17 14.95
N TRP A 69 9.08 -2.53 16.12
CA TRP A 69 8.22 -1.62 16.91
C TRP A 69 8.97 -0.90 18.05
N GLU A 70 10.21 -1.30 18.35
CA GLU A 70 11.03 -0.70 19.42
C GLU A 70 11.99 0.34 18.83
N ASP A 71 12.19 1.45 19.55
CA ASP A 71 13.09 2.54 19.15
C ASP A 71 14.57 2.10 19.07
N SER A 72 14.96 1.12 19.89
CA SER A 72 16.29 0.53 19.94
C SER A 72 16.26 -0.78 20.73
N GLY A 73 17.27 -1.63 20.57
CA GLY A 73 17.40 -2.85 21.37
C GLY A 73 18.29 -3.91 20.74
N ALA A 74 18.34 -5.08 21.37
CA ALA A 74 19.10 -6.24 20.89
C ALA A 74 18.37 -6.99 19.76
N TYR A 75 18.15 -6.29 18.64
CA TYR A 75 17.44 -6.79 17.45
C TYR A 75 18.37 -6.70 16.22
N THR A 76 19.45 -7.49 16.21
CA THR A 76 20.45 -7.45 15.14
C THR A 76 19.81 -7.64 13.76
N GLY A 77 19.99 -6.66 12.89
CA GLY A 77 19.46 -6.65 11.52
C GLY A 77 18.12 -5.95 11.36
N GLU A 78 17.43 -5.60 12.45
CA GLU A 78 16.17 -4.85 12.37
C GLU A 78 16.40 -3.34 12.22
N ILE A 79 15.42 -2.67 11.62
CA ILE A 79 15.38 -1.22 11.46
C ILE A 79 14.32 -0.66 12.41
N SER A 80 14.69 0.34 13.22
CA SER A 80 13.78 0.98 14.18
C SER A 80 12.92 2.08 13.52
N PRO A 81 11.74 2.41 14.08
CA PRO A 81 10.96 3.56 13.63
C PRO A 81 11.74 4.88 13.79
N ARG A 82 12.58 4.99 14.82
CA ARG A 82 13.45 6.15 15.04
C ARG A 82 14.44 6.38 13.89
N MET A 83 15.07 5.31 13.40
CA MET A 83 16.01 5.39 12.26
C MET A 83 15.29 5.85 10.98
N LEU A 84 14.07 5.36 10.76
CA LEU A 84 13.27 5.73 9.60
C LEU A 84 12.76 7.17 9.68
N ALA A 85 12.39 7.63 10.88
CA ALA A 85 12.02 9.02 11.12
C ALA A 85 13.19 9.99 10.89
N GLU A 86 14.43 9.60 11.21
CA GLU A 86 15.63 10.39 10.90
C GLU A 86 15.86 10.55 9.39
N ILE A 87 15.59 9.49 8.62
CA ILE A 87 15.58 9.57 7.15
C ILE A 87 14.41 10.45 6.68
N GLY A 88 13.30 10.48 7.42
CA GLY A 88 12.11 11.24 7.09
C GLY A 88 11.24 10.54 6.05
N ILE A 89 11.05 9.21 6.18
CA ILE A 89 10.11 8.50 5.32
C ILE A 89 8.65 8.90 5.64
N ASP A 90 7.77 8.79 4.66
CA ASP A 90 6.39 9.27 4.76
C ASP A 90 5.43 8.14 5.17
N MET A 91 5.76 6.89 4.84
CA MET A 91 4.91 5.73 5.11
C MET A 91 5.70 4.44 5.38
N ILE A 92 5.03 3.42 5.92
CA ILE A 92 5.63 2.13 6.24
C ILE A 92 4.68 0.99 5.86
N GLU A 93 5.15 0.09 5.02
CA GLU A 93 4.45 -1.15 4.71
C GLU A 93 4.58 -2.12 5.89
N LEU A 94 3.45 -2.68 6.34
CA LEU A 94 3.38 -3.56 7.49
C LEU A 94 2.52 -4.79 7.18
N GLY A 95 2.99 -5.97 7.56
CA GLY A 95 2.20 -7.19 7.43
C GLY A 95 2.02 -7.68 6.00
N HIS A 96 2.93 -7.33 5.08
CA HIS A 96 2.90 -7.88 3.71
C HIS A 96 2.87 -9.41 3.75
N SER A 97 2.14 -10.02 2.81
CA SER A 97 1.92 -11.47 2.74
C SER A 97 3.21 -12.31 2.87
N GLU A 98 4.29 -11.89 2.22
CA GLU A 98 5.60 -12.55 2.30
C GLU A 98 6.21 -12.50 3.71
N ARG A 99 5.97 -11.43 4.47
CA ARG A 99 6.44 -11.33 5.86
C ARG A 99 5.67 -12.24 6.80
N ARG A 100 4.36 -12.30 6.62
CA ARG A 100 3.49 -13.24 7.34
C ARG A 100 3.90 -14.68 7.06
N GLN A 101 4.15 -15.02 5.80
CA GLN A 101 4.45 -16.38 5.36
C GLN A 101 5.88 -16.83 5.68
N TYR A 102 6.89 -16.03 5.33
CA TYR A 102 8.29 -16.45 5.40
C TYR A 102 9.00 -16.01 6.68
N PHE A 103 8.46 -15.00 7.37
CA PHE A 103 9.09 -14.39 8.55
C PHE A 103 8.21 -14.45 9.80
N ASN A 104 7.13 -15.24 9.77
CA ASN A 104 6.22 -15.50 10.89
C ASN A 104 5.67 -14.22 11.54
N GLU A 105 5.43 -13.19 10.73
CA GLU A 105 4.87 -11.94 11.24
C GLU A 105 3.38 -12.12 11.59
N THR A 106 3.01 -11.79 12.83
CA THR A 106 1.66 -11.98 13.37
C THR A 106 0.88 -10.66 13.42
N ASP A 107 -0.45 -10.72 13.43
CA ASP A 107 -1.30 -9.53 13.56
C ASP A 107 -0.99 -8.72 14.84
N ALA A 108 -0.66 -9.41 15.95
CA ALA A 108 -0.27 -8.75 17.19
C ALA A 108 1.09 -8.02 17.08
N ALA A 109 2.05 -8.58 16.33
CA ALA A 109 3.30 -7.90 16.05
C ALA A 109 3.09 -6.68 15.13
N ILE A 110 2.21 -6.82 14.13
CA ILE A 110 1.84 -5.73 13.22
C ILE A 110 1.15 -4.61 13.99
N ASN A 111 0.25 -4.90 14.92
CA ASN A 111 -0.38 -3.89 15.76
C ASN A 111 0.64 -3.03 16.52
N LYS A 112 1.68 -3.65 17.11
CA LYS A 112 2.76 -2.89 17.75
C LYS A 112 3.48 -1.97 16.77
N LYS A 113 3.73 -2.43 15.54
CA LYS A 113 4.36 -1.63 14.49
C LYS A 113 3.46 -0.50 14.00
N VAL A 114 2.15 -0.71 13.92
CA VAL A 114 1.16 0.34 13.59
C VAL A 114 1.25 1.47 14.62
N HIS A 115 1.21 1.15 15.91
CA HIS A 115 1.37 2.14 16.97
C HIS A 115 2.72 2.86 16.92
N ALA A 116 3.80 2.12 16.68
CA ALA A 116 5.13 2.72 16.51
C ALA A 116 5.19 3.67 15.30
N ALA A 117 4.57 3.32 14.17
CA ALA A 117 4.51 4.17 12.98
C ALA A 117 3.81 5.50 13.28
N LEU A 118 2.63 5.41 13.88
CA LEU A 118 1.81 6.56 14.24
C LEU A 118 2.52 7.48 15.24
N ASN A 119 3.25 6.93 16.20
CA ASN A 119 4.03 7.72 17.17
C ASN A 119 5.18 8.53 16.52
N TYR A 120 5.66 8.08 15.37
CA TYR A 120 6.68 8.77 14.57
C TYR A 120 6.10 9.49 13.35
N SER A 121 4.77 9.69 13.31
CA SER A 121 4.07 10.38 12.22
C SER A 121 4.29 9.75 10.83
N MET A 122 4.56 8.45 10.78
CA MET A 122 4.63 7.68 9.53
C MET A 122 3.28 7.04 9.27
N LYS A 123 2.76 7.13 8.04
CA LYS A 123 1.50 6.48 7.66
C LYS A 123 1.67 4.96 7.56
N PRO A 124 1.00 4.12 8.36
CA PRO A 124 1.04 2.68 8.19
C PRO A 124 0.19 2.26 6.97
N LEU A 125 0.82 1.58 6.01
CA LEU A 125 0.16 0.83 4.95
C LEU A 125 0.07 -0.65 5.39
N ILE A 126 -1.10 -1.04 5.89
CA ILE A 126 -1.30 -2.35 6.53
C ILE A 126 -1.80 -3.33 5.47
N CYS A 127 -1.00 -4.35 5.18
CA CYS A 127 -1.36 -5.42 4.28
C CYS A 127 -2.17 -6.51 5.00
N ILE A 128 -3.30 -6.87 4.39
CA ILE A 128 -4.20 -7.93 4.83
C ILE A 128 -4.61 -8.80 3.65
N GLY A 129 -4.98 -10.04 3.90
CA GLY A 129 -5.26 -10.98 2.84
C GLY A 129 -5.48 -12.39 3.36
N GLU A 130 -6.44 -13.09 2.76
CA GLU A 130 -6.63 -14.51 2.96
C GLU A 130 -5.83 -15.35 1.95
N ASN A 131 -5.49 -16.57 2.34
CA ASN A 131 -4.88 -17.55 1.46
C ASN A 131 -5.93 -18.38 0.69
N ILE A 132 -5.45 -19.19 -0.27
CA ILE A 132 -6.33 -20.00 -1.12
C ILE A 132 -7.20 -20.98 -0.33
N GLU A 133 -6.70 -21.49 0.80
CA GLU A 133 -7.43 -22.45 1.62
C GLU A 133 -8.57 -21.76 2.37
N GLN A 134 -8.32 -20.59 2.94
CA GLN A 134 -9.33 -19.75 3.58
C GLN A 134 -10.43 -19.34 2.58
N LYS A 135 -10.04 -19.01 1.34
CA LYS A 135 -11.01 -18.76 0.26
C LYS A 135 -11.85 -19.99 -0.05
N LYS A 136 -11.23 -21.17 -0.22
CA LYS A 136 -11.95 -22.43 -0.49
C LYS A 136 -12.90 -22.85 0.64
N GLN A 137 -12.52 -22.54 1.87
CA GLN A 137 -13.33 -22.76 3.07
C GLN A 137 -14.39 -21.69 3.28
N GLN A 138 -14.46 -20.67 2.41
CA GLN A 138 -15.42 -19.57 2.47
C GLN A 138 -15.32 -18.74 3.76
N ILE A 139 -14.10 -18.58 4.29
CA ILE A 139 -13.82 -17.81 5.51
C ILE A 139 -12.98 -16.54 5.24
N SER A 140 -13.00 -16.03 4.00
CA SER A 140 -12.25 -14.83 3.60
C SER A 140 -12.63 -13.63 4.48
N LYS A 141 -13.93 -13.35 4.63
CA LYS A 141 -14.45 -12.20 5.37
C LYS A 141 -14.08 -12.25 6.85
N GLU A 142 -14.20 -13.42 7.47
CA GLU A 142 -13.82 -13.66 8.87
C GLU A 142 -12.32 -13.45 9.08
N THR A 143 -11.51 -13.96 8.15
CA THR A 143 -10.05 -13.79 8.17
C THR A 143 -9.67 -12.32 8.09
N LEU A 144 -10.20 -11.60 7.12
CA LEU A 144 -9.89 -10.19 6.89
C LEU A 144 -10.38 -9.30 8.05
N ALA A 145 -11.58 -9.58 8.59
CA ALA A 145 -12.08 -8.86 9.75
C ALA A 145 -11.22 -9.10 11.00
N ALA A 146 -10.73 -10.33 11.21
CA ALA A 146 -9.82 -10.63 12.30
C ALA A 146 -8.49 -9.86 12.16
N GLN A 147 -7.89 -9.90 10.96
CA GLN A 147 -6.64 -9.18 10.68
C GLN A 147 -6.81 -7.66 10.91
N LEU A 148 -7.86 -7.03 10.36
CA LEU A 148 -8.14 -5.60 10.58
C LEU A 148 -8.30 -5.27 12.07
N LYS A 149 -9.15 -6.02 12.78
CA LYS A 149 -9.47 -5.76 14.18
C LYS A 149 -8.25 -5.88 15.09
N VAL A 150 -7.41 -6.89 14.86
CA VAL A 150 -6.20 -7.09 15.66
C VAL A 150 -5.14 -6.05 15.30
N CYS A 151 -4.87 -5.81 14.01
CA CYS A 151 -3.85 -4.84 13.58
C CYS A 151 -4.19 -3.41 14.04
N LEU A 152 -5.47 -3.05 14.10
CA LEU A 152 -5.94 -1.70 14.48
C LEU A 152 -6.38 -1.59 15.94
N GLN A 153 -6.18 -2.63 16.76
CA GLN A 153 -6.56 -2.60 18.16
C GLN A 153 -5.88 -1.43 18.90
N GLY A 154 -6.69 -0.61 19.57
CA GLY A 154 -6.21 0.54 20.35
C GLY A 154 -5.84 1.77 19.53
N VAL A 155 -5.94 1.74 18.20
CA VAL A 155 -5.79 2.93 17.35
C VAL A 155 -6.98 3.86 17.61
N SER A 156 -6.71 5.13 17.89
CA SER A 156 -7.76 6.13 18.09
C SER A 156 -8.38 6.58 16.75
N ARG A 157 -9.58 7.17 16.78
CA ARG A 157 -10.19 7.75 15.57
C ARG A 157 -9.34 8.84 14.91
N GLU A 158 -8.58 9.59 15.69
CA GLU A 158 -7.68 10.60 15.13
C GLU A 158 -6.50 9.96 14.38
N GLN A 159 -5.87 8.97 15.00
CA GLN A 159 -4.78 8.21 14.36
C GLN A 159 -5.24 7.42 13.14
N ALA A 160 -6.49 6.95 13.11
CA ALA A 160 -7.04 6.19 11.99
C ALA A 160 -7.02 6.98 10.66
N LYS A 161 -7.02 8.31 10.70
CA LYS A 161 -6.90 9.17 9.50
C LYS A 161 -5.55 9.03 8.79
N GLU A 162 -4.54 8.53 9.49
CA GLU A 162 -3.19 8.34 8.96
C GLU A 162 -2.96 6.92 8.42
N VAL A 163 -3.94 6.02 8.56
CA VAL A 163 -3.84 4.61 8.18
C VAL A 163 -4.25 4.40 6.72
N LEU A 164 -3.56 3.50 6.03
CA LEU A 164 -3.98 2.91 4.76
C LEU A 164 -4.05 1.39 4.90
N ILE A 165 -4.99 0.78 4.16
CA ILE A 165 -5.12 -0.67 4.08
C ILE A 165 -4.73 -1.11 2.66
N ALA A 166 -3.94 -2.16 2.53
CA ALA A 166 -3.71 -2.85 1.26
C ALA A 166 -4.35 -4.25 1.34
N TYR A 167 -5.38 -4.48 0.53
CA TYR A 167 -5.96 -5.80 0.37
C TYR A 167 -5.18 -6.61 -0.67
N GLU A 168 -4.56 -7.67 -0.20
CA GLU A 168 -3.62 -8.53 -0.89
C GLU A 168 -4.14 -9.98 -0.89
N PRO A 169 -5.05 -10.38 -1.80
CA PRO A 169 -5.48 -11.77 -1.88
C PRO A 169 -4.24 -12.64 -2.17
N VAL A 170 -3.77 -13.39 -1.17
CA VAL A 170 -2.44 -14.04 -1.21
C VAL A 170 -2.36 -15.06 -2.35
N TRP A 171 -3.50 -15.65 -2.69
CA TRP A 171 -3.65 -16.57 -3.82
C TRP A 171 -3.56 -15.92 -5.21
N ALA A 172 -3.69 -14.60 -5.28
CA ALA A 172 -3.59 -13.81 -6.51
C ALA A 172 -2.23 -13.09 -6.65
N ILE A 173 -1.29 -13.29 -5.73
CA ILE A 173 0.03 -12.62 -5.72
C ILE A 173 1.13 -13.58 -6.18
N GLY A 174 2.19 -13.03 -6.77
CA GLY A 174 3.37 -13.78 -7.21
C GLY A 174 3.35 -14.15 -8.69
N GLU A 175 4.36 -14.89 -9.14
CA GLU A 175 4.55 -15.16 -10.57
C GLU A 175 3.40 -15.92 -11.23
N GLN A 176 2.74 -16.77 -10.45
CA GLN A 176 1.61 -17.61 -10.85
C GLN A 176 0.26 -17.06 -10.36
N GLY A 177 0.24 -15.84 -9.80
CA GLY A 177 -0.98 -15.22 -9.29
C GLY A 177 -1.97 -14.95 -10.42
N ILE A 178 -3.19 -15.45 -10.25
CA ILE A 178 -4.29 -15.20 -11.19
C ILE A 178 -4.99 -13.91 -10.76
N PRO A 179 -5.26 -12.96 -11.69
CA PRO A 179 -6.05 -11.78 -11.39
C PRO A 179 -7.38 -12.14 -10.71
N ALA A 180 -7.75 -11.38 -9.67
CA ALA A 180 -9.05 -11.55 -9.04
C ALA A 180 -10.16 -11.08 -10.00
N ASP A 181 -11.29 -11.78 -9.95
CA ASP A 181 -12.52 -11.31 -10.59
C ASP A 181 -12.96 -9.98 -9.97
N ALA A 182 -13.38 -9.01 -10.79
CA ALA A 182 -13.76 -7.68 -10.32
C ALA A 182 -14.99 -7.71 -9.40
N GLY A 183 -15.94 -8.63 -9.62
CA GLY A 183 -17.09 -8.81 -8.74
C GLY A 183 -16.68 -9.32 -7.35
N TYR A 184 -15.73 -10.26 -7.30
CA TYR A 184 -15.14 -10.70 -6.03
C TYR A 184 -14.40 -9.55 -5.33
N LEU A 185 -13.65 -8.74 -6.08
CA LEU A 185 -12.91 -7.61 -5.51
C LEU A 185 -13.85 -6.56 -4.91
N ALA A 186 -14.93 -6.21 -5.63
CA ALA A 186 -15.97 -5.31 -5.15
C ALA A 186 -16.59 -5.81 -3.84
N GLU A 187 -16.98 -7.09 -3.78
CA GLU A 187 -17.57 -7.69 -2.57
C GLU A 187 -16.63 -7.59 -1.35
N ILE A 188 -15.33 -7.83 -1.56
CA ILE A 188 -14.35 -7.75 -0.46
C ILE A 188 -14.08 -6.30 -0.05
N HIS A 189 -13.91 -5.37 -1.00
CA HIS A 189 -13.68 -3.96 -0.67
C HIS A 189 -14.86 -3.34 0.08
N ASP A 190 -16.09 -3.66 -0.33
CA ASP A 190 -17.30 -3.25 0.40
C ASP A 190 -17.30 -3.83 1.81
N PHE A 191 -16.98 -5.11 1.98
CA PHE A 191 -16.90 -5.72 3.29
C PHE A 191 -15.83 -5.07 4.20
N LEU A 192 -14.65 -4.77 3.64
CA LEU A 192 -13.58 -4.07 4.36
C LEU A 192 -14.00 -2.67 4.77
N ARG A 193 -14.67 -1.92 3.88
CA ARG A 193 -15.23 -0.59 4.17
C ARG A 193 -16.17 -0.64 5.36
N HIS A 194 -17.19 -1.52 5.31
CA HIS A 194 -18.15 -1.69 6.41
C HIS A 194 -17.46 -2.10 7.73
N THR A 195 -16.40 -2.91 7.64
CA THR A 195 -15.62 -3.32 8.82
C THR A 195 -14.90 -2.12 9.45
N LEU A 196 -14.29 -1.26 8.64
CA LEU A 196 -13.60 -0.05 9.09
C LEU A 196 -14.58 0.97 9.67
N GLU A 197 -15.74 1.17 9.04
CA GLU A 197 -16.83 2.00 9.58
C GLU A 197 -17.33 1.48 10.92
N GLY A 198 -17.44 0.16 11.09
CA GLY A 198 -17.78 -0.46 12.37
C GLY A 198 -16.74 -0.17 13.47
N LEU A 199 -15.47 0.02 13.11
CA LEU A 199 -14.39 0.32 14.05
C LEU A 199 -14.27 1.83 14.35
N PHE A 200 -14.48 2.69 13.34
CA PHE A 200 -14.13 4.11 13.42
C PHE A 200 -15.27 5.08 13.06
N ALA A 201 -16.49 4.58 12.86
CA ALA A 201 -17.65 5.35 12.36
C ALA A 201 -17.32 6.05 11.04
N GLU A 202 -17.70 7.33 10.88
CA GLU A 202 -17.49 8.11 9.65
C GLU A 202 -16.03 8.11 9.18
N ILE A 203 -15.06 8.15 10.12
CA ILE A 203 -13.63 8.08 9.78
C ILE A 203 -13.28 6.77 9.05
N GLY A 204 -13.97 5.67 9.40
CA GLY A 204 -13.80 4.39 8.72
C GLY A 204 -14.18 4.43 7.26
N GLY A 205 -15.05 5.37 6.84
CA GLY A 205 -15.39 5.62 5.44
C GLY A 205 -14.27 6.28 4.64
N ASP A 206 -13.37 7.01 5.31
CA ASP A 206 -12.31 7.79 4.68
C ASP A 206 -10.96 7.06 4.62
N ILE A 207 -10.78 5.97 5.37
CA ILE A 207 -9.53 5.18 5.35
C ILE A 207 -9.31 4.60 3.93
N PRO A 208 -8.21 4.90 3.23
CA PRO A 208 -7.96 4.36 1.91
C PRO A 208 -7.77 2.84 1.93
N ILE A 209 -8.48 2.13 1.06
CA ILE A 209 -8.31 0.69 0.82
C ILE A 209 -7.74 0.51 -0.59
N LEU A 210 -6.48 0.07 -0.66
CA LEU A 210 -5.77 -0.16 -1.91
C LEU A 210 -5.88 -1.64 -2.30
N TYR A 211 -5.96 -1.92 -3.60
CA TYR A 211 -5.84 -3.28 -4.09
C TYR A 211 -4.38 -3.62 -4.42
N GLY A 212 -3.84 -4.65 -3.79
CA GLY A 212 -2.45 -5.11 -3.92
C GLY A 212 -2.27 -6.47 -4.59
N GLY A 213 -3.30 -6.97 -5.31
CA GLY A 213 -3.21 -8.21 -6.07
C GLY A 213 -2.46 -8.08 -7.41
N SER A 214 -2.68 -9.02 -8.34
CA SER A 214 -2.07 -9.02 -9.68
C SER A 214 -2.66 -7.94 -10.60
N VAL A 215 -2.24 -6.70 -10.37
CA VAL A 215 -2.55 -5.53 -11.22
C VAL A 215 -1.57 -5.45 -12.39
N ASN A 216 -2.08 -5.26 -13.61
CA ASN A 216 -1.33 -5.15 -14.84
C ASN A 216 -2.03 -4.20 -15.84
N HIS A 217 -1.49 -4.06 -17.05
CA HIS A 217 -2.01 -3.11 -18.05
C HIS A 217 -3.41 -3.46 -18.56
N ASP A 218 -3.85 -4.71 -18.43
CA ASP A 218 -5.13 -5.18 -18.96
C ASP A 218 -6.28 -4.98 -17.98
N ASN A 219 -6.01 -4.86 -16.67
CA ASN A 219 -7.05 -4.89 -15.63
C ASN A 219 -7.05 -3.69 -14.66
N PHE A 220 -6.03 -2.82 -14.68
CA PHE A 220 -5.92 -1.75 -13.67
C PHE A 220 -7.09 -0.75 -13.72
N LEU A 221 -7.62 -0.45 -14.91
CA LEU A 221 -8.79 0.44 -15.05
C LEU A 221 -10.06 -0.20 -14.51
N GLU A 222 -10.28 -1.50 -14.76
CA GLU A 222 -11.43 -2.22 -14.21
C GLU A 222 -11.41 -2.20 -12.68
N TYR A 223 -10.24 -2.32 -12.05
CA TYR A 223 -10.12 -2.32 -10.61
C TYR A 223 -10.24 -0.94 -9.98
N ILE A 224 -9.71 0.11 -10.62
CA ILE A 224 -9.77 1.46 -10.04
C ILE A 224 -11.19 2.04 -10.06
N ASP A 225 -12.04 1.57 -10.99
CA ASP A 225 -13.44 2.00 -11.11
C ASP A 225 -14.38 1.33 -10.09
N LEU A 226 -13.90 0.34 -9.35
CA LEU A 226 -14.69 -0.31 -8.31
C LEU A 226 -14.91 0.62 -7.12
N GLU A 227 -16.14 0.61 -6.62
CA GLU A 227 -16.47 1.30 -5.37
C GLU A 227 -15.57 0.79 -4.23
N ASN A 228 -15.20 1.68 -3.32
CA ASN A 228 -14.30 1.39 -2.20
C ASN A 228 -12.87 0.94 -2.56
N VAL A 229 -12.48 0.93 -3.83
CA VAL A 229 -11.07 0.88 -4.23
C VAL A 229 -10.53 2.32 -4.28
N ASN A 230 -9.62 2.66 -3.38
CA ASN A 230 -9.05 4.01 -3.28
C ASN A 230 -7.63 4.10 -3.85
N GLY A 231 -7.21 3.08 -4.59
CA GLY A 231 -5.92 3.04 -5.24
C GLY A 231 -5.38 1.64 -5.49
N LEU A 232 -4.22 1.58 -6.11
CA LEU A 232 -3.57 0.37 -6.59
C LEU A 232 -2.15 0.29 -6.04
N PHE A 233 -1.84 -0.84 -5.43
CA PHE A 233 -0.51 -1.17 -4.94
C PHE A 233 0.13 -2.20 -5.89
N ILE A 234 0.79 -1.68 -6.91
CA ILE A 234 1.18 -2.43 -8.10
C ILE A 234 2.55 -3.08 -7.89
N GLY A 235 2.62 -4.40 -8.08
CA GLY A 235 3.87 -5.15 -8.05
C GLY A 235 4.67 -5.03 -9.35
N ARG A 236 4.91 -6.18 -10.00
CA ARG A 236 5.83 -6.32 -11.15
C ARG A 236 5.60 -5.35 -12.31
N ALA A 237 4.34 -5.03 -12.62
CA ALA A 237 4.01 -4.10 -13.71
C ALA A 237 4.50 -2.66 -13.45
N ALA A 238 4.81 -2.31 -12.20
CA ALA A 238 5.34 -1.01 -11.82
C ALA A 238 6.84 -1.04 -11.46
N TRP A 239 7.52 -2.19 -11.59
CA TRP A 239 8.95 -2.28 -11.29
C TRP A 239 9.83 -1.69 -12.41
N ASN A 240 9.35 -1.64 -13.64
CA ASN A 240 10.00 -0.92 -14.72
C ASN A 240 9.34 0.45 -14.88
N ILE A 241 10.15 1.51 -15.00
CA ILE A 241 9.64 2.88 -14.98
C ILE A 241 8.82 3.23 -16.23
N ASP A 242 9.18 2.68 -17.39
CA ASP A 242 8.46 2.91 -18.65
C ASP A 242 7.07 2.24 -18.57
N SER A 243 7.02 1.00 -18.09
CA SER A 243 5.76 0.28 -17.88
C SER A 243 4.88 0.98 -16.82
N PHE A 244 5.47 1.50 -15.75
CA PHE A 244 4.71 2.26 -14.76
C PHE A 244 4.22 3.59 -15.33
N GLN A 245 5.03 4.27 -16.14
CA GLN A 245 4.63 5.49 -16.84
C GLN A 245 3.41 5.28 -17.72
N ASP A 246 3.36 4.16 -18.44
CA ASP A 246 2.23 3.85 -19.32
C ASP A 246 0.93 3.63 -18.54
N ILE A 247 0.99 2.96 -17.37
CA ILE A 247 -0.15 2.85 -16.45
C ILE A 247 -0.59 4.24 -15.98
N LEU A 248 0.35 5.05 -15.48
CA LEU A 248 0.03 6.37 -14.92
C LEU A 248 -0.57 7.31 -15.97
N LYS A 249 -0.07 7.30 -17.21
CA LYS A 249 -0.64 8.11 -18.31
C LYS A 249 -2.05 7.68 -18.68
N GLN A 250 -2.28 6.37 -18.77
CA GLN A 250 -3.62 5.86 -19.10
C GLN A 250 -4.61 6.15 -17.97
N LEU A 251 -4.18 6.04 -16.72
CA LEU A 251 -4.99 6.40 -15.56
C LEU A 251 -5.32 7.90 -15.54
N GLU A 252 -4.34 8.77 -15.81
CA GLU A 252 -4.57 10.22 -15.92
C GLU A 252 -5.64 10.53 -16.96
N LEU A 253 -5.51 9.99 -18.17
CA LEU A 253 -6.48 10.18 -19.26
C LEU A 253 -7.88 9.66 -18.90
N HIS A 254 -7.95 8.51 -18.21
CA HIS A 254 -9.20 7.93 -17.75
C HIS A 254 -9.91 8.87 -16.77
N LEU A 255 -9.21 9.34 -15.74
CA LEU A 255 -9.76 10.23 -14.71
C LEU A 255 -10.16 11.60 -15.27
N GLU A 256 -9.38 12.17 -16.18
CA GLU A 256 -9.76 13.40 -16.90
C GLU A 256 -11.06 13.22 -17.70
N SER A 257 -11.21 12.06 -18.35
CA SER A 257 -12.41 11.74 -19.13
C SER A 257 -13.66 11.58 -18.26
N GLU A 258 -13.54 10.99 -17.08
CA GLU A 258 -14.64 10.84 -16.13
C GLU A 258 -15.04 12.19 -15.53
N ALA A 259 -14.07 13.02 -15.13
CA ALA A 259 -14.34 14.36 -14.63
C ALA A 259 -15.08 15.23 -15.65
N SER A 260 -14.77 15.06 -16.94
CA SER A 260 -15.44 15.77 -18.03
C SER A 260 -16.88 15.29 -18.30
N ARG A 261 -17.24 14.06 -17.90
CA ARG A 261 -18.60 13.50 -18.06
C ARG A 261 -19.58 13.93 -16.98
N VAL A 262 -19.07 14.42 -15.84
CA VAL A 262 -19.87 14.84 -14.67
C VAL A 262 -20.21 16.34 -14.73
N LEU A 263 -19.58 17.10 -15.65
CA LEU A 263 -19.86 18.51 -15.96
C LEU A 263 -20.88 18.67 -17.09
#